data_AF-A0A6A6BBN6-F1
#
_entry.id   AF-A0A6A6BBN6-F1
#
_cell.length_a   1.000
_cell.length_b   1.000
_cell.length_c   1.000
_cell.angle_alpha   90.00
_cell.angle_beta   90.00
_cell.angle_gamma   90.00
#
_symmetry.space_group_name_H-M   'P 1'
#
loop_
_entity.id
_entity.type
_entity.pdbx_description
1 polymer ?
#
loop_
_entity_poly.entity_id
_entity_poly.type
_entity_poly.pdbx_seq_one_letter_code
_entity_poly.pdbx_strand_id
1 'polypeptide(L)'
;SVTSWFNMGFDNDPVASVIGVSGNAVTYAIACAPDTDADDCGLYPSMTITAGPATLAYSYTVQTDSASVATDLEDEYDTYGNEFLIDCKLDGTTRASCHASVGGKNAKAPTDTTTTLASEDMSFGPLTITAGLERLAARTASASASGASSTGAS
;
A
#
# COMPACT_ATOMS: atom_id res chain seq x y z
N SER A 1 1.23 16.39 -5.45
CA SER A 1 0.94 15.51 -6.60
C SER A 1 -0.19 14.56 -6.19
N VAL A 2 -1.05 14.09 -7.09
CA VAL A 2 -2.15 13.16 -6.74
C VAL A 2 -2.07 11.94 -7.64
N THR A 3 -2.23 10.74 -7.07
CA THR A 3 -2.35 9.48 -7.81
C THR A 3 -3.63 8.76 -7.40
N SER A 4 -4.09 7.81 -8.20
CA SER A 4 -5.16 6.90 -7.79
C SER A 4 -4.57 5.70 -7.04
N TRP A 5 -5.31 5.18 -6.07
CA TRP A 5 -5.00 3.94 -5.35
C TRP A 5 -6.29 3.15 -5.11
N PHE A 6 -6.19 1.83 -5.03
CA PHE A 6 -7.31 0.95 -4.67
C PHE A 6 -7.47 1.02 -3.14
N ASN A 7 -8.47 1.73 -2.62
CA ASN A 7 -8.50 2.10 -1.21
C ASN A 7 -8.83 0.95 -0.25
N MET A 8 -9.15 -0.25 -0.73
CA MET A 8 -9.45 -1.44 0.11
C MET A 8 -10.47 -1.19 1.24
N GLY A 9 -11.37 -0.22 1.07
CA GLY A 9 -12.35 0.16 2.12
C GLY A 9 -11.81 1.12 3.19
N PHE A 10 -10.59 1.67 3.05
CA PHE A 10 -10.15 2.78 3.89
C PHE A 10 -11.00 4.01 3.60
N ASP A 11 -11.70 4.49 4.63
CA ASP A 11 -12.38 5.78 4.63
C ASP A 11 -11.36 6.92 4.73
N ASN A 12 -11.71 8.09 4.17
CA ASN A 12 -10.92 9.35 4.11
C ASN A 12 -9.96 9.51 2.90
N ASP A 13 -9.46 10.75 2.73
CA ASP A 13 -8.49 11.16 1.72
C ASP A 13 -7.05 11.15 2.31
N PRO A 14 -6.35 10.00 2.36
CA PRO A 14 -5.04 9.95 3.00
C PRO A 14 -3.97 10.71 2.22
N VAL A 15 -2.88 11.00 2.93
CA VAL A 15 -1.67 11.57 2.34
C VAL A 15 -0.56 10.53 2.29
N ALA A 16 0.34 10.70 1.33
CA ALA A 16 1.45 9.80 1.08
C ALA A 16 2.77 10.53 1.00
N SER A 17 3.82 9.85 1.45
CA SER A 17 5.22 10.22 1.18
C SER A 17 5.90 9.13 0.40
N VAL A 18 6.58 9.46 -0.71
CA VAL A 18 7.37 8.47 -1.45
C VAL A 18 8.60 8.11 -0.64
N ILE A 19 8.71 6.84 -0.24
CA ILE A 19 9.84 6.33 0.54
C ILE A 19 10.75 5.42 -0.29
N GLY A 20 10.25 4.86 -1.39
CA GLY A 20 11.02 3.96 -2.23
C GLY A 20 10.55 3.98 -3.68
N VAL A 21 11.46 3.69 -4.59
CA VAL A 21 11.17 3.50 -6.01
C VAL A 21 12.03 2.36 -6.52
N SER A 22 11.42 1.34 -7.14
CA SER A 22 12.12 0.18 -7.68
C SER A 22 11.46 -0.28 -8.98
N GLY A 23 12.19 -0.25 -10.09
CA GLY A 23 11.65 -0.60 -11.41
C GLY A 23 10.46 0.29 -11.78
N ASN A 24 9.27 -0.29 -11.94
CA ASN A 24 8.01 0.43 -12.19
C ASN A 24 7.12 0.56 -10.94
N ALA A 25 7.61 0.12 -9.77
CA ALA A 25 6.91 0.21 -8.52
C ALA A 25 7.37 1.40 -7.68
N VAL A 26 6.43 2.04 -6.99
CA VAL A 26 6.67 3.13 -6.05
C VAL A 26 6.13 2.70 -4.69
N THR A 27 6.96 2.86 -3.65
CA THR A 27 6.58 2.59 -2.27
C THR A 27 6.29 3.90 -1.56
N TYR A 28 5.12 3.97 -0.95
CA TYR A 28 4.58 5.10 -0.22
C TYR A 28 4.45 4.74 1.27
N ALA A 29 4.85 5.65 2.15
CA ALA A 29 4.36 5.68 3.52
C ALA A 29 3.03 6.44 3.53
N ILE A 30 1.98 5.84 4.09
CA ILE A 30 0.64 6.42 4.15
C ILE A 30 0.41 6.99 5.54
N ALA A 31 -0.23 8.15 5.59
CA ALA A 31 -0.61 8.82 6.82
C ALA A 31 -1.97 9.47 6.66
N CYS A 32 -2.58 9.77 7.80
CA CYS A 32 -3.82 10.53 7.88
C CYS A 32 -3.57 11.94 7.35
N ALA A 33 -4.59 12.54 6.73
CA ALA A 33 -4.51 13.90 6.27
C ALA A 33 -4.16 14.85 7.44
N PRO A 34 -3.48 15.97 7.16
CA PRO A 34 -3.28 16.99 8.19
C PRO A 34 -4.65 17.38 8.79
N ASP A 35 -4.66 17.58 10.10
CA ASP A 35 -5.84 17.96 10.87
C ASP A 35 -6.94 16.88 10.98
N THR A 36 -6.71 15.65 10.50
CA THR A 36 -7.56 14.49 10.80
C THR A 36 -7.05 13.78 12.04
N ASP A 37 -7.94 13.45 12.97
CA ASP A 37 -7.59 12.65 14.15
C ASP A 37 -7.12 11.25 13.72
N ALA A 38 -6.12 10.70 14.41
CA ALA A 38 -5.55 9.40 14.07
C ALA A 38 -6.55 8.26 14.30
N ASP A 39 -7.51 8.44 15.21
CA ASP A 39 -8.55 7.46 15.49
C ASP A 39 -9.67 7.50 14.43
N ASP A 40 -9.85 8.63 13.74
CA ASP A 40 -10.90 8.83 12.73
C ASP A 40 -10.46 8.42 11.30
N CYS A 41 -9.16 8.36 11.04
CA CYS A 41 -8.66 8.07 9.69
C CYS A 41 -8.62 6.57 9.32
N GLY A 42 -8.81 5.66 10.29
CA GLY A 42 -8.85 4.21 10.04
C GLY A 42 -7.53 3.62 9.51
N LEU A 43 -6.40 4.30 9.70
CA LEU A 43 -5.08 3.86 9.23
C LEU A 43 -4.21 3.37 10.39
N TYR A 44 -3.50 2.28 10.17
CA TYR A 44 -2.52 1.79 11.13
C TYR A 44 -1.19 2.56 11.05
N PRO A 45 -0.51 2.77 12.19
CA PRO A 45 0.83 3.33 12.17
C PRO A 45 1.75 2.44 11.34
N SER A 46 2.69 3.04 10.61
CA SER A 46 3.66 2.36 9.74
C SER A 46 3.10 1.65 8.51
N MET A 47 1.85 1.94 8.10
CA MET A 47 1.32 1.39 6.86
C MET A 47 2.08 1.90 5.63
N THR A 48 2.51 0.96 4.79
CA THR A 48 3.13 1.27 3.50
C THR A 48 2.42 0.58 2.36
N ILE A 49 2.49 1.22 1.20
CA ILE A 49 1.88 0.73 -0.03
C ILE A 49 2.93 0.72 -1.11
N THR A 50 3.09 -0.41 -1.79
CA THR A 50 3.89 -0.50 -3.01
C THR A 50 2.97 -0.66 -4.21
N ALA A 51 2.88 0.37 -5.05
CA ALA A 51 2.06 0.38 -6.24
C ALA A 51 2.91 0.28 -7.51
N GLY A 52 2.59 -0.68 -8.37
CA GLY A 52 3.12 -0.83 -9.72
C GLY A 52 1.99 -0.79 -10.77
N PRO A 53 2.29 -0.97 -12.07
CA PRO A 53 1.29 -0.82 -13.14
C PRO A 53 0.07 -1.75 -13.04
N ALA A 54 0.25 -2.93 -12.44
CA ALA A 54 -0.78 -3.96 -12.29
C ALA A 54 -0.69 -4.67 -10.93
N THR A 55 0.01 -4.07 -9.97
CA THR A 55 0.29 -4.69 -8.67
C THR A 55 0.15 -3.67 -7.57
N LEU A 56 -0.39 -4.10 -6.44
CA LEU A 56 -0.53 -3.27 -5.25
C LEU A 56 -0.28 -4.13 -4.03
N ALA A 57 0.68 -3.73 -3.20
CA ALA A 57 1.02 -4.44 -1.97
C ALA A 57 0.85 -3.52 -0.77
N TYR A 58 0.13 -3.98 0.25
CA TYR A 58 -0.02 -3.33 1.55
C TYR A 58 0.82 -4.06 2.58
N SER A 59 1.46 -3.31 3.46
CA SER A 59 2.07 -3.87 4.65
C SER A 59 1.88 -2.93 5.84
N TYR A 60 1.53 -3.51 6.98
CA TYR A 60 1.53 -2.82 8.26
C TYR A 60 1.72 -3.81 9.41
N THR A 61 2.17 -3.28 10.55
CA THR A 61 2.28 -4.05 11.79
C THR A 61 1.33 -3.46 12.81
N VAL A 62 0.54 -4.32 13.46
CA VAL A 62 -0.34 -3.87 14.53
C VAL A 62 0.49 -3.77 15.82
N GLN A 63 0.67 -2.54 16.31
CA GLN A 63 1.43 -2.25 17.53
C GLN A 63 0.53 -1.92 18.73
N THR A 64 -0.78 -2.14 18.62
CA THR A 64 -1.75 -1.85 19.68
C THR A 64 -2.56 -3.09 20.01
N ASP A 65 -2.95 -3.21 21.29
CA ASP A 65 -3.84 -4.26 21.82
C ASP A 65 -5.26 -4.18 21.24
N SER A 66 -5.58 -3.09 20.53
CA SER A 66 -6.92 -2.85 19.97
C SER A 66 -7.14 -3.67 18.70
N ALA A 67 -7.79 -4.81 18.88
CA ALA A 67 -8.46 -5.57 17.84
C ALA A 67 -9.49 -4.67 17.11
N SER A 68 -9.13 -4.20 15.92
CA SER A 68 -10.08 -3.63 14.97
C SER A 68 -9.73 -3.99 13.54
N VAL A 69 -9.08 -5.13 13.33
CA VAL A 69 -9.13 -5.78 12.02
C VAL A 69 -10.59 -6.20 11.87
N ALA A 70 -11.31 -5.54 10.96
CA ALA A 70 -12.71 -5.75 10.64
C ALA A 70 -12.97 -7.12 10.00
N THR A 71 -12.63 -8.17 10.73
CA THR A 71 -13.26 -9.48 10.59
C THR A 71 -14.25 -9.57 11.74
N ASP A 72 -15.52 -9.85 11.45
CA ASP A 72 -16.58 -10.27 12.38
C ASP A 72 -16.18 -11.52 13.19
N LEU A 73 -15.07 -11.45 13.93
CA LEU A 73 -14.56 -12.45 14.81
C LEU A 73 -14.65 -11.85 16.21
N GLU A 74 -15.78 -12.11 16.87
CA GLU A 74 -16.10 -11.66 18.23
C GLU A 74 -15.14 -12.20 19.32
N ASP A 75 -14.12 -12.95 18.94
CA ASP A 75 -13.08 -13.41 19.83
C ASP A 75 -11.89 -12.45 19.77
N GLU A 76 -11.61 -11.80 20.91
CA GLU A 76 -10.45 -10.98 21.24
C GLU A 76 -9.14 -11.71 20.88
N TYR A 77 -8.76 -11.68 19.60
CA TYR A 77 -7.50 -12.22 19.14
C TYR A 77 -6.45 -11.15 19.39
N ASP A 78 -5.53 -11.44 20.32
CA ASP A 78 -4.32 -10.66 20.56
C ASP A 78 -3.55 -10.50 19.22
N THR A 79 -3.85 -9.41 18.51
CA THR A 79 -3.23 -9.05 17.23
C THR A 79 -1.91 -8.32 17.41
N TYR A 80 -1.44 -8.18 18.65
CA TYR A 80 -0.25 -7.41 18.98
C TYR A 80 1.02 -8.04 18.37
N GLY A 81 1.71 -7.25 17.55
CA GLY A 81 2.93 -7.67 16.87
C GLY A 81 2.70 -8.58 15.66
N ASN A 82 1.46 -8.70 15.18
CA ASN A 82 1.17 -9.34 13.91
C ASN A 82 1.59 -8.43 12.75
N GLU A 83 2.16 -9.05 11.73
CA GLU A 83 2.48 -8.44 10.45
C GLU A 83 1.42 -8.83 9.44
N PHE A 84 0.80 -7.82 8.85
CA PHE A 84 -0.23 -7.97 7.83
C PHE A 84 0.36 -7.62 6.47
N LEU A 85 0.19 -8.52 5.52
CA LEU A 85 0.59 -8.33 4.13
C LEU A 85 -0.61 -8.60 3.23
N ILE A 86 -0.86 -7.70 2.29
CA ILE A 86 -1.86 -7.90 1.25
C ILE A 86 -1.24 -7.62 -0.11
N ASP A 87 -1.18 -8.63 -0.97
CA ASP A 87 -0.65 -8.54 -2.33
C ASP A 87 -1.78 -8.72 -3.35
N CYS A 88 -2.12 -7.63 -4.04
CA CYS A 88 -3.14 -7.61 -5.08
C CYS A 88 -2.50 -7.53 -6.47
N LYS A 89 -2.96 -8.41 -7.37
CA LYS A 89 -2.78 -8.28 -8.81
C LYS A 89 -4.02 -7.64 -9.41
N LEU A 90 -3.85 -6.50 -10.06
CA LEU A 90 -4.93 -5.71 -10.65
C LEU A 90 -5.00 -5.93 -12.16
N ASP A 91 -6.19 -6.25 -12.66
CA ASP A 91 -6.52 -6.19 -14.08
C ASP A 91 -7.30 -4.89 -14.36
N GLY A 92 -6.54 -3.79 -14.30
CA GLY A 92 -7.08 -2.43 -14.31
C GLY A 92 -8.03 -2.19 -13.14
N THR A 93 -9.23 -1.71 -13.44
CA THR A 93 -10.31 -1.45 -12.47
C THR A 93 -11.41 -2.52 -12.53
N THR A 94 -11.17 -3.64 -13.23
CA THR A 94 -12.22 -4.62 -13.54
C THR A 94 -12.18 -5.88 -12.67
N ARG A 95 -10.99 -6.23 -12.19
CA ARG A 95 -10.76 -7.39 -11.35
C ARG A 95 -9.50 -7.22 -10.52
N ALA A 96 -9.52 -7.73 -9.30
CA ALA A 96 -8.32 -7.88 -8.49
C ALA A 96 -8.24 -9.30 -7.93
N SER A 97 -7.04 -9.87 -7.86
CA SER A 97 -6.76 -11.08 -7.10
C SER A 97 -5.83 -10.69 -5.95
N CYS A 98 -6.36 -10.68 -4.74
CA CYS A 98 -5.65 -10.29 -3.53
C CYS A 98 -5.34 -11.49 -2.67
N HIS A 99 -4.07 -11.63 -2.31
CA HIS A 99 -3.60 -12.57 -1.31
C HIS A 99 -3.37 -11.80 -0.02
N ALA A 100 -4.04 -12.21 1.07
CA ALA A 100 -3.87 -11.62 2.39
C ALA A 100 -3.21 -12.65 3.30
N SER A 101 -2.17 -12.23 4.01
CA SER A 101 -1.51 -13.04 5.02
C SER A 101 -1.31 -12.28 6.31
N VAL A 102 -1.49 -13.00 7.42
CA VAL A 102 -1.21 -12.54 8.77
C VAL A 102 -0.14 -13.43 9.34
N GLY A 103 0.98 -12.84 9.72
CA GLY A 103 2.13 -13.55 10.26
C GLY A 103 2.83 -12.73 11.35
N GLY A 104 4.12 -13.00 11.54
CA GLY A 104 4.92 -12.36 12.57
C GLY A 104 5.26 -13.31 13.72
N LYS A 105 6.29 -12.92 14.48
CA LYS A 105 6.89 -13.76 15.53
C LYS A 105 5.91 -14.06 16.68
N ASN A 106 4.90 -13.22 16.81
CA ASN A 106 3.89 -13.27 17.87
C ASN A 106 2.53 -13.77 17.37
N ALA A 107 2.37 -14.04 16.07
CA ALA A 107 1.10 -14.48 15.51
C ALA A 107 0.68 -15.84 16.06
N LYS A 108 -0.41 -15.85 16.84
CA LYS A 108 -0.94 -17.08 17.43
C LYS A 108 -1.78 -17.89 16.45
N ALA A 109 -2.34 -17.27 15.41
CA ALA A 109 -3.04 -17.90 14.29
C ALA A 109 -2.64 -17.24 12.98
N PRO A 110 -1.54 -17.70 12.35
CA PRO A 110 -1.21 -17.23 11.02
C PRO A 110 -2.34 -17.61 10.05
N THR A 111 -2.72 -16.66 9.21
CA THR A 111 -3.77 -16.84 8.21
C THR A 111 -3.21 -16.52 6.84
N ASP A 112 -3.65 -17.24 5.82
CA ASP A 112 -3.23 -17.08 4.43
C ASP A 112 -4.44 -17.35 3.53
N THR A 113 -4.95 -16.31 2.89
CA THR A 113 -6.22 -16.35 2.15
C THR A 113 -6.08 -15.64 0.82
N THR A 114 -6.65 -16.21 -0.24
CA THR A 114 -6.75 -15.54 -1.55
C THR A 114 -8.20 -15.23 -1.87
N THR A 115 -8.48 -13.98 -2.23
CA THR A 115 -9.80 -13.49 -2.61
C THR A 115 -9.72 -12.83 -3.98
N THR A 116 -10.71 -13.12 -4.83
CA THR A 116 -10.89 -12.42 -6.10
C THR A 116 -12.02 -11.42 -5.97
N LEU A 117 -11.76 -10.16 -6.33
CA LEU A 117 -12.71 -9.06 -6.30
C LEU A 117 -13.19 -8.75 -7.71
N ALA A 118 -14.49 -8.55 -7.87
CA ALA A 118 -15.07 -7.99 -9.09
C ALA A 118 -15.00 -6.46 -9.06
N SER A 119 -15.26 -5.82 -10.21
CA SER A 119 -15.25 -4.35 -10.33
C SER A 119 -16.16 -3.64 -9.33
N GLU A 120 -17.27 -4.26 -8.94
CA GLU A 120 -18.21 -3.70 -7.96
C GLU A 120 -17.67 -3.72 -6.52
N ASP A 121 -16.75 -4.63 -6.22
CA ASP A 121 -16.06 -4.74 -4.93
C ASP A 121 -14.77 -3.90 -4.90
N MET A 122 -14.43 -3.24 -6.01
CA MET A 122 -13.20 -2.45 -6.16
C MET A 122 -13.51 -0.97 -6.01
N SER A 123 -12.97 -0.36 -4.95
CA SER A 123 -13.08 1.08 -4.70
C SER A 123 -11.73 1.77 -4.87
N PHE A 124 -11.70 2.83 -5.68
CA PHE A 124 -10.48 3.62 -5.91
C PHE A 124 -10.67 5.03 -5.39
N GLY A 125 -9.66 5.53 -4.67
CA GLY A 125 -9.63 6.89 -4.14
C GLY A 125 -8.50 7.73 -4.71
N PRO A 126 -8.48 9.03 -4.43
CA PRO A 126 -7.28 9.84 -4.58
C PRO A 126 -6.27 9.53 -3.46
N LEU A 127 -4.99 9.62 -3.78
CA LEU A 127 -3.88 9.59 -2.82
C LEU A 127 -3.00 10.82 -3.04
N THR A 128 -2.98 11.70 -2.06
CA THR A 128 -2.25 12.98 -2.16
C THR A 128 -0.82 12.81 -1.71
N ILE A 129 0.14 12.92 -2.63
CA ILE A 129 1.56 12.84 -2.33
C ILE A 129 2.07 14.20 -1.85
N THR A 130 2.52 14.25 -0.61
CA THR A 130 2.99 15.45 0.10
C THR A 130 4.51 15.54 0.24
N ALA A 131 5.23 14.41 0.14
CA ALA A 131 6.70 14.39 0.21
C ALA A 131 7.33 13.29 -0.65
N GLY A 132 8.66 13.36 -0.86
CA GLY A 132 9.45 12.33 -1.53
C GLY A 132 9.41 12.37 -3.08
N LEU A 133 8.78 13.38 -3.67
CA LEU A 133 8.64 13.53 -5.12
C LEU A 133 10.00 13.58 -5.85
N GLU A 134 11.04 14.07 -5.18
CA GLU A 134 12.41 14.10 -5.70
C GLU A 134 12.95 12.69 -6.03
N ARG A 135 12.47 11.65 -5.35
CA ARG A 135 12.85 10.25 -5.63
C ARG A 135 12.29 9.77 -6.97
N LEU A 136 11.10 10.24 -7.33
CA LEU A 136 10.50 9.97 -8.65
C LEU A 136 11.27 10.69 -9.76
N ALA A 137 11.69 11.94 -9.52
CA ALA A 137 12.49 12.70 -10.47
C ALA A 137 13.88 12.06 -10.69
N ALA A 138 14.52 11.58 -9.63
CA ALA A 138 15.79 10.87 -9.71
C ALA A 138 15.70 9.62 -10.61
N ARG A 139 14.59 8.86 -10.54
CA ARG A 139 14.33 7.73 -11.44
C ARG A 139 14.28 8.16 -12.91
N THR A 140 13.59 9.25 -13.23
CA THR A 140 13.51 9.75 -14.61
C THR A 140 14.88 10.19 -15.13
N ALA A 141 15.71 10.77 -14.26
CA ALA A 141 17.09 11.13 -14.59
C ALA A 141 17.97 9.89 -14.84
N SER A 142 17.85 8.85 -14.01
CA SER A 142 18.56 7.58 -14.22
C SER A 142 18.11 6.85 -15.49
N ALA A 143 16.81 6.86 -15.81
CA ALA A 143 16.29 6.28 -17.05
C ALA A 143 16.81 7.04 -18.30
N SER A 144 16.92 8.37 -18.20
CA SER A 144 17.49 9.21 -19.27
C SER A 144 18.99 8.98 -19.47
N ALA A 145 19.74 8.70 -18.39
CA ALA A 145 21.16 8.38 -18.47
C ALA A 145 21.43 7.03 -19.14
N SER A 146 20.56 6.03 -18.94
CA SER A 146 20.66 4.72 -19.61
C SER A 146 20.26 4.74 -21.09
N GLY A 147 19.59 5.79 -21.57
CA GLY A 147 19.24 5.99 -22.98
C GLY A 147 20.31 6.68 -23.82
N ALA A 148 21.41 7.17 -23.22
CA ALA A 148 22.44 7.93 -23.91
C ALA A 148 23.59 7.09 -24.50
N SER A 149 23.48 5.76 -24.50
CA SER A 149 24.53 4.87 -25.02
C SER A 149 24.23 4.34 -26.42
N SER A 150 24.33 5.20 -27.46
CA SER A 150 24.89 4.82 -28.78
C SER A 150 24.76 5.96 -29.82
N THR A 151 25.79 6.79 -29.98
CA THR A 151 26.45 7.03 -31.29
C THR A 151 27.70 7.88 -31.07
N GLY A 152 28.88 7.25 -31.11
CA GLY A 152 30.15 7.95 -30.92
C GLY A 152 31.37 7.10 -31.26
N ALA A 153 31.65 6.99 -32.57
CA ALA A 153 32.94 6.77 -33.21
C ALA A 153 33.66 5.41 -33.05
N SER A 154 33.81 4.68 -34.16
CA SER A 154 34.99 4.75 -35.03
C SER A 154 34.67 4.22 -36.43
#